data_AF-A0A8X7TVD6-F1
#
_entry.id   AF-A0A8X7TVD6-F1
#
_cell.length_a   1.000
_cell.length_b   1.000
_cell.length_c   1.000
_cell.angle_alpha   90.00
_cell.angle_beta   90.00
_cell.angle_gamma   90.00
#
_symmetry.space_group_name_H-M   'P 1'
#
loop_
_entity.id
_entity.type
_entity.pdbx_description
1 polymer ?
#
loop_
_entity_poly.entity_id
_entity_poly.type
_entity_poly.pdbx_seq_one_letter_code
_entity_poly.pdbx_strand_id
1 'polypeptide(L)'
;MTNMNNNGAIPSRCWCGKEIVTYVSKTEENPYRRFFRCEIGLQENLIFHYFIFFYIKKENHLFKWVDEALLDEIERMAEHQARVDEEIEDLRISMKKTVQKEVMNHKHSLDVGCVGTLFSLLYLWSKCD
;
A
#
# COMPACT_ATOMS: atom_id res chain seq x y z
N MET A 1 17.30 14.60 -14.18
CA MET A 1 17.22 13.21 -13.68
C MET A 1 16.55 13.19 -12.31
N THR A 2 15.22 13.11 -12.31
CA THR A 2 14.44 12.31 -11.37
C THR A 2 13.35 11.70 -12.23
N ASN A 3 13.46 10.38 -12.45
CA ASN A 3 12.42 9.60 -13.09
C ASN A 3 11.21 9.71 -12.16
N MET A 4 10.26 10.60 -12.49
CA MET A 4 8.95 10.60 -11.83
C MET A 4 8.28 9.33 -12.29
N ASN A 5 8.62 8.26 -11.58
CA ASN A 5 8.05 6.94 -11.77
C ASN A 5 6.54 7.09 -11.83
N ASN A 6 5.96 6.39 -12.80
CA ASN A 6 4.55 6.17 -13.03
C ASN A 6 3.89 5.41 -11.84
N ASN A 7 4.11 5.89 -10.61
CA ASN A 7 3.35 5.54 -9.45
C ASN A 7 2.12 6.43 -9.55
N GLY A 8 1.04 5.98 -10.18
CA GLY A 8 -0.02 6.84 -10.75
C GLY A 8 -0.81 7.77 -9.79
N ALA A 9 -0.27 8.07 -8.61
CA ALA A 9 -0.71 9.17 -7.77
C ALA A 9 -0.28 10.50 -8.40
N ILE A 10 -1.15 11.50 -8.28
CA ILE A 10 -0.81 12.87 -8.69
C ILE A 10 0.19 13.43 -7.67
N PRO A 11 1.40 13.82 -8.08
CA PRO A 11 2.34 14.45 -7.17
C PRO A 11 1.83 15.82 -6.73
N SER A 12 2.25 16.30 -5.55
CA SER A 12 1.88 17.64 -5.07
C SER A 12 2.58 18.77 -5.84
N ARG A 13 3.74 18.46 -6.43
CA ARG A 13 4.54 19.39 -7.23
C ARG A 13 4.93 18.75 -8.55
N CYS A 14 4.90 19.56 -9.60
CA CYS A 14 5.43 19.19 -10.91
C CYS A 14 6.96 19.09 -10.83
N TRP A 15 7.57 18.39 -11.79
CA TRP A 15 9.03 18.25 -11.90
C TRP A 15 9.76 19.61 -11.96
N CYS A 16 9.08 20.67 -12.41
CA CYS A 16 9.61 22.03 -12.43
C CYS A 16 9.57 22.74 -11.05
N GLY A 17 9.17 22.03 -9.99
CA GLY A 17 9.11 22.53 -8.61
C GLY A 17 7.86 23.35 -8.26
N LYS A 18 6.96 23.58 -9.23
CA LYS A 18 5.71 24.33 -9.02
C LYS A 18 4.56 23.43 -8.59
N GLU A 19 3.59 24.03 -7.94
CA GLU A 19 2.41 23.32 -7.45
C GLU A 19 1.54 22.86 -8.63
N ILE A 20 0.88 21.72 -8.39
CA ILE A 20 -0.15 21.20 -9.28
C ILE A 20 -1.49 21.69 -8.77
N VAL A 21 -2.21 22.41 -9.63
CA VAL A 21 -3.47 23.06 -9.31
C VAL A 21 -4.60 22.36 -10.07
N THR A 22 -5.78 22.30 -9.46
CA THR A 22 -6.99 21.80 -10.11
C THR A 22 -7.68 22.92 -10.87
N TYR A 23 -7.91 22.71 -12.16
CA TYR A 23 -8.63 23.63 -13.03
C TYR A 23 -9.95 23.01 -13.52
N VAL A 24 -10.85 23.87 -13.98
CA VAL A 24 -12.10 23.48 -14.63
C VAL A 24 -12.00 23.81 -16.11
N SER A 25 -12.21 22.81 -16.95
CA SER A 25 -12.25 22.98 -18.40
C SER A 25 -13.42 23.85 -18.82
N LYS A 26 -13.13 24.80 -19.70
CA LYS A 26 -14.11 25.70 -20.34
C LYS A 26 -14.31 25.36 -21.82
N THR A 27 -13.73 24.26 -22.31
CA THR A 27 -13.85 23.86 -23.71
C THR A 27 -15.25 23.32 -24.00
N GLU A 28 -15.71 23.48 -25.25
CA GLU A 28 -17.01 22.97 -25.68
C GLU A 28 -17.06 21.43 -25.70
N GLU A 29 -15.92 20.79 -25.97
CA GLU A 29 -15.79 19.33 -26.01
C GLU A 29 -15.83 18.69 -24.61
N ASN A 30 -15.25 19.38 -23.61
CA ASN A 30 -15.16 18.87 -22.24
C ASN A 30 -15.60 19.97 -21.25
N PRO A 31 -16.87 20.39 -21.28
CA PRO A 31 -17.35 21.48 -20.46
C PRO A 31 -17.38 21.06 -18.99
N TYR A 32 -16.87 21.93 -18.11
CA TYR A 32 -16.85 21.75 -16.65
C TYR A 32 -16.04 20.55 -16.13
N ARG A 33 -15.36 19.79 -16.99
CA ARG A 33 -14.52 18.67 -16.57
C ARG A 33 -13.28 19.19 -15.83
N ARG A 34 -12.93 18.60 -14.69
CA ARG A 34 -11.80 19.03 -13.85
C ARG A 34 -10.52 18.29 -14.21
N PHE A 35 -9.40 19.01 -14.22
CA PHE A 35 -8.07 18.45 -14.48
C PHE A 35 -7.01 19.03 -13.55
N PHE A 36 -5.98 18.24 -13.27
CA PHE A 36 -4.75 18.66 -12.60
C PHE A 36 -3.77 19.20 -13.63
N ARG A 37 -3.18 20.37 -13.38
CA ARG A 37 -2.10 20.92 -14.21
C ARG A 37 -1.08 21.69 -13.40
N CYS A 38 0.16 21.70 -13.89
CA CYS A 38 1.18 22.62 -13.37
C CYS A 38 0.78 24.09 -13.58
N GLU A 39 1.01 24.93 -12.58
CA GLU A 39 0.75 26.37 -12.61
C GLU A 39 1.42 27.09 -13.80
N ILE A 40 2.70 26.79 -14.07
CA ILE A 40 3.45 27.40 -15.19
C ILE A 40 2.98 26.86 -16.54
N GLY A 41 2.64 25.56 -16.61
CA GLY A 41 2.16 24.95 -17.87
C GLY A 41 0.91 25.63 -18.42
N LEU A 42 0.10 26.28 -17.56
CA LEU A 42 -1.04 27.09 -18.00
C LEU A 42 -0.62 28.46 -18.57
N GLN A 43 0.42 29.08 -18.02
CA GLN A 43 0.94 30.38 -18.45
C GLN A 43 1.69 30.34 -19.79
N GLU A 44 2.07 29.15 -20.26
CA GLU A 44 2.73 28.95 -21.57
C GLU A 44 1.89 29.41 -22.78
N ASN A 45 0.57 29.53 -22.62
CA ASN A 45 -0.30 30.10 -23.67
C ASN A 45 -0.37 31.64 -23.65
N LEU A 46 0.26 32.32 -22.67
CA LEU A 46 0.02 33.75 -22.45
C LEU A 46 1.26 34.64 -22.33
N ILE A 47 2.50 34.14 -22.20
CA ILE A 47 3.65 35.03 -21.94
C ILE A 47 4.93 34.65 -22.70
N PHE A 48 5.40 35.56 -23.55
CA PHE A 48 6.73 35.58 -24.16
C PHE A 48 7.80 36.00 -23.12
N HIS A 49 8.73 35.13 -22.75
CA HIS A 49 10.02 35.59 -22.18
C HIS A 49 11.19 34.68 -22.60
N TYR A 50 12.04 35.19 -23.49
CA TYR A 50 12.67 34.45 -24.59
C TYR A 50 13.94 33.64 -24.25
N PHE A 51 14.19 33.23 -22.99
CA PHE A 51 15.41 32.45 -22.67
C PHE A 51 15.20 31.26 -21.73
N ILE A 52 14.44 31.40 -20.62
CA ILE A 52 14.03 30.26 -19.77
C ILE A 52 12.93 29.42 -20.45
N PHE A 53 12.09 30.07 -21.25
CA PHE A 53 10.92 29.51 -21.91
C PHE A 53 11.24 28.47 -23.00
N PHE A 54 12.44 28.53 -23.61
CA PHE A 54 12.87 27.56 -24.62
C PHE A 54 13.25 26.20 -24.01
N TYR A 55 13.76 26.18 -22.77
CA TYR A 55 14.10 24.95 -22.07
C TYR A 55 12.85 24.22 -21.54
N ILE A 56 11.82 24.98 -21.14
CA ILE A 56 10.56 24.45 -20.59
C ILE A 56 9.67 23.82 -21.68
N LYS A 57 9.62 24.39 -22.90
CA LYS A 57 8.84 23.83 -24.03
C LYS A 57 9.16 22.39 -24.41
N LYS A 58 10.33 21.87 -24.02
CA LYS A 58 10.75 20.50 -24.32
C LYS A 58 10.28 19.48 -23.30
N GLU A 59 9.88 19.90 -22.10
CA GLU A 59 9.48 19.01 -21.04
C GLU A 59 7.98 19.20 -20.76
N ASN A 60 7.19 18.19 -21.08
CA ASN A 60 5.74 18.24 -20.86
C ASN A 60 5.46 18.40 -19.37
N HIS A 61 4.88 19.53 -18.99
CA HIS A 61 4.33 19.72 -17.66
C HIS A 61 3.19 18.75 -17.37
N LEU A 62 2.98 18.44 -16.09
CA LEU A 62 1.92 17.53 -15.68
C LEU A 62 0.55 18.05 -16.12
N PHE A 63 -0.20 17.19 -16.81
CA PHE A 63 -1.61 17.35 -17.14
C PHE A 63 -2.29 15.98 -16.96
N LYS A 64 -3.36 15.92 -16.19
CA LYS A 64 -4.17 14.70 -16.03
C LYS A 64 -5.58 15.04 -15.58
N TRP A 65 -6.58 14.32 -16.08
CA TRP A 65 -7.96 14.53 -15.63
C TRP A 65 -8.17 14.02 -14.20
N VAL A 66 -9.05 14.69 -13.45
CA VAL A 66 -9.28 14.35 -12.03
C VAL A 66 -9.94 12.98 -11.87
N ASP A 67 -10.87 12.64 -12.77
CA ASP A 67 -11.54 11.34 -12.81
C ASP A 67 -10.56 10.21 -13.11
N GLU A 68 -9.71 10.37 -14.12
CA GLU A 68 -8.64 9.40 -14.46
C GLU A 68 -7.66 9.23 -13.30
N ALA A 69 -7.25 10.33 -12.66
CA ALA A 69 -6.39 10.25 -11.49
C ALA A 69 -7.03 9.52 -10.29
N LEU A 70 -8.34 9.68 -10.11
CA LEU A 70 -9.09 9.00 -9.07
C LEU A 70 -9.26 7.50 -9.38
N LEU A 71 -9.53 7.15 -10.63
CA LEU A 71 -9.63 5.76 -11.07
C LEU A 71 -8.31 5.01 -10.83
N ASP A 72 -7.19 5.61 -11.21
CA ASP A 72 -5.86 5.06 -10.96
C ASP A 72 -5.57 4.85 -9.45
N GLU A 73 -6.09 5.73 -8.59
CA GLU A 73 -5.95 5.58 -7.13
C GLU A 73 -6.81 4.42 -6.62
N ILE A 74 -8.06 4.30 -7.08
CA ILE A 74 -8.96 3.21 -6.73
C ILE A 74 -8.37 1.86 -7.13
N GLU A 75 -7.81 1.76 -8.34
CA GLU A 75 -7.18 0.53 -8.83
C GLU A 75 -5.98 0.13 -7.97
N ARG A 76 -5.10 1.08 -7.64
CA ARG A 76 -3.99 0.82 -6.71
C ARG A 76 -4.44 0.41 -5.32
N MET A 77 -5.49 1.06 -4.80
CA MET A 77 -6.05 0.70 -3.51
C MET A 77 -6.60 -0.73 -3.53
N ALA A 78 -7.25 -1.14 -4.62
CA ALA A 78 -7.74 -2.51 -4.79
C ALA A 78 -6.58 -3.52 -4.82
N GLU A 79 -5.50 -3.23 -5.56
CA GLU A 79 -4.30 -4.07 -5.55
C GLU A 79 -3.64 -4.15 -4.18
N HIS A 80 -3.58 -3.03 -3.45
CA HIS A 80 -3.02 -3.01 -2.11
C HIS A 80 -3.88 -3.83 -1.14
N GLN A 81 -5.21 -3.69 -1.21
CA GLN A 81 -6.13 -4.47 -0.40
C GLN A 81 -5.95 -5.97 -0.65
N ALA A 82 -5.83 -6.38 -1.93
CA ALA A 82 -5.62 -7.78 -2.28
C ALA A 82 -4.33 -8.35 -1.65
N ARG A 83 -3.22 -7.60 -1.66
CA ARG A 83 -1.97 -8.01 -0.99
C ARG A 83 -2.12 -8.11 0.52
N VAL A 84 -2.79 -7.14 1.14
CA VAL A 84 -3.03 -7.14 2.59
C VAL A 84 -3.90 -8.33 3.00
N ASP A 85 -4.91 -8.67 2.20
CA ASP A 85 -5.77 -9.82 2.45
C ASP A 85 -5.00 -11.14 2.37
N GLU A 86 -4.08 -11.28 1.41
CA GLU A 86 -3.17 -12.43 1.28
C GLU A 86 -2.25 -12.55 2.51
N GLU A 87 -1.58 -11.46 2.91
CA GLU A 87 -0.71 -11.45 4.09
C GLU A 87 -1.46 -11.80 5.38
N ILE A 88 -2.70 -11.31 5.53
CA ILE A 88 -3.55 -11.65 6.68
C ILE A 88 -3.88 -13.15 6.70
N GLU A 89 -4.19 -13.74 5.55
CA GLU A 89 -4.53 -15.17 5.49
C GLU A 89 -3.30 -16.04 5.77
N ASP A 90 -2.14 -15.68 5.23
CA ASP A 90 -0.87 -16.36 5.53
C ASP A 90 -0.52 -16.29 7.02
N LEU A 91 -0.69 -15.12 7.64
CA LEU A 91 -0.50 -14.94 9.08
C LEU A 91 -1.49 -15.80 9.89
N ARG A 92 -2.76 -15.88 9.48
CA ARG A 92 -3.76 -16.74 10.12
C ARG A 92 -3.38 -18.22 10.03
N ILE A 93 -2.94 -18.68 8.86
CA ILE A 93 -2.51 -20.07 8.66
C ILE A 93 -1.28 -20.38 9.51
N SER A 94 -0.28 -19.50 9.51
CA SER A 94 0.94 -19.63 10.30
C SER A 94 0.64 -19.70 11.80
N MET A 95 -0.18 -18.77 12.29
CA MET A 95 -0.58 -18.71 13.70
C MET A 95 -1.42 -19.92 14.11
N LYS A 96 -2.32 -20.41 13.24
CA LYS A 96 -3.08 -21.64 13.52
C LYS A 96 -2.14 -22.85 13.67
N LYS A 97 -1.10 -22.96 12.84
CA LYS A 97 -0.10 -24.04 12.93
C LYS A 97 0.72 -23.96 14.21
N THR A 98 1.18 -22.77 14.61
CA THR A 98 1.96 -22.61 15.85
C THR A 98 1.12 -22.93 17.08
N VAL A 99 -0.11 -22.42 17.16
CA VAL A 99 -1.03 -22.72 18.26
C VAL A 99 -1.32 -24.22 18.34
N GLN A 100 -1.59 -24.89 17.22
CA GLN A 100 -1.80 -26.35 17.21
C GLN A 100 -0.57 -27.10 17.73
N LYS A 101 0.64 -26.69 17.32
CA LYS A 101 1.88 -27.32 17.78
C LYS A 101 2.08 -27.14 19.29
N GLU A 102 1.83 -25.95 19.81
CA GLU A 102 1.95 -25.68 21.24
C GLU A 102 0.91 -26.44 22.07
N VAL A 103 -0.34 -26.52 21.60
CA VAL A 103 -1.40 -27.32 22.24
C VAL A 103 -1.03 -28.80 22.29
N MET A 104 -0.50 -29.35 21.19
CA MET A 104 -0.04 -30.75 21.14
C MET A 104 1.13 -31.00 22.10
N ASN A 105 2.10 -30.08 22.16
CA ASN A 105 3.23 -30.18 23.07
C ASN A 105 2.78 -30.11 24.54
N HIS A 106 1.84 -29.22 24.87
CA HIS A 106 1.30 -29.09 26.22
C HIS A 106 0.56 -30.36 26.64
N LYS A 107 -0.27 -30.93 25.75
CA LYS A 107 -0.95 -32.22 26.00
C LYS A 107 0.05 -33.35 26.25
N HIS A 108 1.07 -33.48 25.41
CA HIS A 108 2.13 -34.48 25.60
C HIS A 108 2.86 -34.32 26.93
N SER A 109 3.16 -33.07 27.34
CA SER A 109 3.78 -32.80 28.63
C SER A 109 2.90 -33.20 29.82
N LEU A 110 1.58 -32.99 29.72
CA LEU A 110 0.62 -33.42 30.75
C LEU A 110 0.56 -34.95 30.84
N ASP A 111 0.50 -35.64 29.69
CA ASP A 111 0.42 -37.10 29.64
C ASP A 111 1.66 -37.75 30.30
N VAL A 112 2.87 -37.27 29.99
CA VAL A 112 4.12 -37.76 30.61
C VAL A 112 4.15 -37.47 32.12
N GLY A 113 3.68 -36.30 32.56
CA GLY A 113 3.61 -35.92 33.98
C GLY A 113 2.65 -36.81 34.79
N CYS A 114 1.48 -37.12 34.23
CA CYS A 114 0.51 -38.03 34.84
C CYS A 114 1.09 -39.44 35.02
N VAL A 115 1.73 -39.97 33.98
CA VAL A 115 2.35 -41.30 34.01
C VAL A 115 3.47 -41.37 35.06
N GLY A 116 4.34 -40.35 35.13
CA GLY A 116 5.40 -40.28 36.14
C GLY A 116 4.87 -40.23 37.58
N THR A 117 3.75 -39.51 37.79
CA THR A 117 3.08 -39.44 39.10
C THR A 117 2.48 -40.80 39.49
N LEU A 118 1.80 -41.48 38.56
CA LEU A 118 1.25 -42.82 38.79
C LEU A 118 2.34 -43.84 39.13
N PHE A 119 3.45 -43.86 38.38
CA PHE A 119 4.59 -44.73 38.70
C PHE A 119 5.17 -44.44 40.09
N SER A 120 5.26 -43.18 40.48
CA SER A 120 5.75 -42.79 41.80
C SER A 120 4.82 -43.28 42.92
N LEU A 121 3.50 -43.15 42.73
CA LEU A 121 2.50 -43.64 43.68
C LEU A 121 2.51 -45.16 43.79
N LEU A 122 2.60 -45.88 42.66
CA LEU A 122 2.70 -47.34 42.63
C LEU A 122 3.97 -47.85 43.34
N TYR A 123 5.11 -47.17 43.13
CA TYR A 123 6.36 -47.49 43.83
C TYR A 123 6.25 -47.30 45.34
N LEU A 124 5.61 -46.21 45.79
CA LEU A 124 5.37 -45.96 47.21
C LEU A 124 4.43 -47.01 47.82
N TRP A 125 3.37 -47.42 47.13
CA TRP A 125 2.50 -48.52 47.57
C TRP A 125 3.24 -49.84 47.71
N SER A 126 4.08 -50.21 46.73
CA SER A 126 4.89 -51.44 46.79
C SER A 126 5.92 -51.45 47.95
N LYS A 127 6.19 -50.30 48.58
CA LYS A 127 7.10 -50.16 49.72
C LYS A 127 6.38 -50.14 51.07
N CYS A 128 5.06 -50.02 51.07
CA CYS A 128 4.23 -50.00 52.27
C CYS A 128 3.62 -51.37 52.62
N ASP A 129 3.69 -52.35 51.71
CA ASP A 129 3.46 -53.78 51.95
C ASP A 129 4.77 -54.49 52.37
#